data_AF-A0A1L9UVI9-F1
#
_entry.id   AF-A0A1L9UVI9-F1
#
_cell.length_a   1.000
_cell.length_b   1.000
_cell.length_c   1.000
_cell.angle_alpha   90.00
_cell.angle_beta   90.00
_cell.angle_gamma   90.00
#
_symmetry.space_group_name_H-M   'P 1'
#
loop_
_entity.id
_entity.type
_entity.pdbx_description
1 polymer ?
#
loop_
_entity_poly.entity_id
_entity_poly.type
_entity_poly.pdbx_seq_one_letter_code
_entity_poly.pdbx_strand_id
1 'polypeptide(L)'
;LAPSPEWLPFWDSLCDGLGTCMIVWIQVYLFGMSTNITIQLTGFIIWHLVTLPIVAWHAYYGDGWTDEAVNRCLGIVPVLVLDMITIHFLYRR
;
A
#
# COMPACT_ATOMS: atom_id res chain seq x y z
N LEU A 1 -1.97 12.63 18.88
CA LEU A 1 -3.22 11.94 19.28
C LEU A 1 -3.21 10.59 18.61
N ALA A 2 -3.28 9.50 19.37
CA ALA A 2 -3.41 8.18 18.75
C ALA A 2 -4.76 8.10 18.01
N PRO A 3 -4.83 7.38 16.87
CA PRO A 3 -6.11 7.13 16.21
C PRO A 3 -7.13 6.52 17.17
N SER A 4 -8.41 6.82 16.97
CA SER A 4 -9.45 6.05 17.66
C SER A 4 -9.37 4.58 17.23
N PRO A 5 -9.70 3.63 18.14
CA PRO A 5 -9.56 2.20 17.87
C PRO A 5 -10.26 1.72 16.58
N GLU A 6 -11.40 2.31 16.25
CA GLU A 6 -12.19 2.01 15.05
C GLU A 6 -11.43 2.29 13.74
N TRP A 7 -10.49 3.24 13.76
CA TRP A 7 -9.70 3.64 12.59
C TRP A 7 -8.35 2.93 12.53
N LEU A 8 -7.98 2.14 13.54
CA LEU A 8 -6.71 1.40 13.52
C LEU A 8 -6.51 0.59 12.23
N PRO A 9 -7.51 -0.14 11.69
CA PRO A 9 -7.31 -0.92 10.47
C PRO A 9 -6.98 -0.05 9.24
N PHE A 10 -7.52 1.18 9.19
CA PHE A 10 -7.18 2.17 8.17
C PHE A 10 -5.73 2.63 8.31
N TRP A 11 -5.33 3.04 9.51
CA TRP A 11 -3.98 3.57 9.75
C TRP A 11 -2.92 2.50 9.59
N ASP A 12 -3.18 1.26 9.98
CA ASP A 12 -2.26 0.13 9.79
C ASP A 12 -2.03 -0.12 8.31
N SER A 13 -3.11 -0.23 7.52
CA SER A 13 -3.00 -0.44 6.07
C SER A 13 -2.30 0.73 5.36
N LEU A 14 -2.56 1.96 5.79
CA LEU A 14 -1.93 3.15 5.23
C LEU A 14 -0.44 3.21 5.57
N CYS A 15 -0.08 3.03 6.85
CA CYS A 15 1.29 3.12 7.33
C CYS A 15 2.19 2.02 6.75
N ASP A 16 1.67 0.80 6.61
CA ASP A 16 2.39 -0.31 5.97
C ASP A 16 2.77 0.05 4.53
N GLY A 17 1.80 0.50 3.73
CA GLY A 17 2.04 0.90 2.35
C GLY A 17 2.85 2.19 2.17
N LEU A 18 2.74 3.14 3.10
CA LEU A 18 3.60 4.32 3.14
C LEU A 18 5.06 3.93 3.44
N GLY A 19 5.27 2.98 4.35
CA GLY A 19 6.59 2.47 4.70
C GLY A 19 7.32 1.89 3.49
N THR A 20 6.64 1.04 2.71
CA THR A 20 7.20 0.43 1.50
C THR A 20 7.54 1.49 0.43
N CYS A 21 6.65 2.47 0.20
CA CYS A 21 6.91 3.60 -0.70
C CYS A 21 8.15 4.41 -0.27
N MET A 22 8.27 4.75 1.01
CA MET A 22 9.42 5.51 1.52
C MET A 22 10.73 4.74 1.34
N ILE A 23 10.74 3.43 1.55
CA ILE A 23 11.93 2.59 1.33
C ILE A 23 12.39 2.69 -0.12
N VAL A 24 11.48 2.57 -1.09
CA VAL A 24 11.83 2.70 -2.53
C VAL A 24 12.44 4.07 -2.83
N TRP A 25 11.83 5.16 -2.35
CA TRP A 25 12.34 6.51 -2.60
C TRP A 25 13.72 6.75 -1.96
N ILE A 26 13.95 6.25 -0.75
CA ILE A 26 15.27 6.30 -0.10
C ILE A 26 16.31 5.54 -0.93
N GLN A 27 15.98 4.35 -1.41
CA GLN A 27 16.89 3.57 -2.26
C GLN A 27 17.20 4.29 -3.58
N VAL A 28 16.19 4.84 -4.25
CA VAL A 28 16.37 5.61 -5.49
C VAL A 28 17.22 6.87 -5.27
N TYR A 29 17.05 7.55 -4.13
CA TYR A 29 17.83 8.73 -3.78
C TYR A 29 19.30 8.39 -3.55
N LEU A 30 19.59 7.33 -2.78
CA LEU A 30 20.96 6.97 -2.39
C LEU A 30 21.73 6.21 -3.49
N PHE A 31 21.06 5.33 -4.22
CA PHE A 31 21.71 4.38 -5.13
C PHE A 31 21.37 4.62 -6.60
N GLY A 32 20.48 5.57 -6.90
CA GLY A 32 19.91 5.74 -8.22
C GLY A 32 18.96 4.59 -8.60
N MET A 33 18.38 4.68 -9.79
CA MET A 33 17.47 3.65 -10.29
C MET A 33 18.26 2.44 -10.78
N SER A 34 17.90 1.24 -10.33
CA SER A 34 18.49 -0.03 -10.77
C SER A 34 17.42 -1.10 -10.95
N THR A 35 17.73 -2.14 -11.74
CA THR A 35 16.82 -3.28 -11.97
C THR A 35 16.34 -3.93 -10.67
N ASN A 36 17.20 -4.01 -9.64
CA ASN A 36 16.84 -4.57 -8.35
C ASN A 36 15.74 -3.75 -7.65
N ILE A 37 15.88 -2.42 -7.65
CA ILE A 37 14.87 -1.53 -7.05
C ILE A 37 13.56 -1.58 -7.88
N THR A 38 13.63 -1.70 -9.21
CA THR A 38 12.43 -1.91 -10.05
C THR A 38 11.69 -3.19 -9.69
N ILE A 39 12.41 -4.29 -9.47
CA ILE A 39 11.82 -5.57 -9.06
C ILE A 39 11.15 -5.44 -7.69
N GLN A 40 11.81 -4.79 -6.73
CA GLN A 40 11.25 -4.54 -5.40
C GLN A 40 9.98 -3.69 -5.46
N LEU A 41 10.00 -2.58 -6.19
CA LEU A 41 8.81 -1.74 -6.41
C LEU A 41 7.66 -2.54 -7.01
N THR A 42 7.94 -3.35 -8.04
CA THR A 42 6.93 -4.22 -8.66
C THR A 42 6.34 -5.19 -7.63
N GLY A 43 7.17 -5.78 -6.77
CA GLY A 43 6.73 -6.65 -5.68
C GLY A 43 5.81 -5.94 -4.68
N PHE A 44 6.15 -4.71 -4.27
CA PHE A 44 5.32 -3.93 -3.36
C PHE A 44 3.97 -3.57 -3.98
N ILE A 45 3.94 -3.14 -5.24
CA ILE A 45 2.69 -2.82 -5.94
C ILE A 45 1.78 -4.05 -6.04
N ILE A 46 2.34 -5.21 -6.39
CA ILE A 46 1.59 -6.47 -6.42
C ILE A 46 1.03 -6.77 -5.04
N TRP A 47 1.83 -6.63 -3.99
CA TRP A 47 1.39 -6.86 -2.61
C TRP A 47 0.21 -5.95 -2.23
N HIS A 48 0.31 -4.64 -2.47
CA HIS A 48 -0.76 -3.67 -2.21
C HIS A 48 -2.03 -3.98 -3.01
N LEU A 49 -1.89 -4.34 -4.29
CA LEU A 49 -3.01 -4.72 -5.14
C LEU A 49 -3.72 -5.98 -4.66
N VAL A 50 -2.98 -6.95 -4.11
CA VAL A 50 -3.52 -8.22 -3.61
C VAL A 50 -4.20 -8.06 -2.23
N THR A 51 -3.89 -7.01 -1.47
CA THR A 51 -4.59 -6.70 -0.21
C THR A 51 -6.10 -6.55 -0.42
N LEU A 52 -6.54 -5.85 -1.47
CA LEU A 52 -7.96 -5.65 -1.78
C LEU A 52 -8.74 -6.95 -2.04
N PRO A 53 -8.35 -7.84 -2.97
CA PRO A 53 -9.05 -9.10 -3.20
C PRO A 53 -8.97 -10.04 -2.00
N ILE A 54 -7.90 -10.00 -1.18
CA ILE A 54 -7.85 -10.76 0.08
C ILE A 54 -8.95 -10.27 1.03
N VAL A 55 -9.07 -8.96 1.25
CA VAL A 55 -10.12 -8.41 2.12
C VAL A 55 -11.50 -8.72 1.56
N ALA A 56 -11.71 -8.54 0.25
CA ALA A 56 -12.98 -8.85 -0.40
C ALA A 56 -13.36 -10.34 -0.31
N TRP A 57 -12.39 -11.25 -0.46
CA TRP A 57 -12.60 -12.69 -0.31
C TRP A 57 -13.08 -13.04 1.10
N HIS A 58 -12.40 -12.53 2.13
CA HIS A 58 -12.78 -12.76 3.52
C HIS A 58 -14.14 -12.13 3.85
N ALA A 59 -14.43 -10.94 3.32
CA ALA A 59 -15.74 -10.31 3.47
C ALA A 59 -16.85 -11.13 2.79
N TYR A 60 -16.59 -11.71 1.63
CA TYR A 60 -17.60 -12.48 0.87
C TYR A 60 -17.87 -13.86 1.47
N TYR A 61 -16.83 -14.59 1.89
CA TYR A 61 -16.95 -15.97 2.38
C TYR A 61 -16.96 -16.10 3.91
N GLY A 62 -16.67 -15.02 4.64
CA GLY A 62 -16.57 -14.99 6.10
C GLY A 62 -17.61 -14.08 6.74
N ASP A 63 -17.13 -13.09 7.51
CA ASP A 63 -17.94 -12.31 8.45
C ASP A 63 -18.73 -11.15 7.80
N GLY A 64 -18.72 -11.05 6.48
CA GLY A 64 -19.34 -9.95 5.74
C GLY A 64 -18.44 -8.71 5.59
N TRP A 65 -18.99 -7.66 4.98
CA TRP A 65 -18.34 -6.35 4.90
C TRP A 65 -18.48 -5.60 6.22
N THR A 66 -17.56 -5.87 7.16
CA THR A 66 -17.45 -5.16 8.43
C THR A 66 -16.81 -3.79 8.26
N ASP A 67 -17.01 -2.89 9.23
CA ASP A 67 -16.34 -1.58 9.26
C ASP A 67 -14.81 -1.71 9.25
N GLU A 68 -14.28 -2.75 9.90
CA GLU A 68 -12.85 -3.07 9.86
C GLU A 68 -12.39 -3.40 8.43
N ALA A 69 -13.11 -4.26 7.70
CA ALA A 69 -12.78 -4.61 6.32
C ALA A 69 -12.84 -3.40 5.40
N VAL A 70 -13.87 -2.55 5.56
CA VAL A 70 -14.00 -1.29 4.81
C VAL A 70 -12.83 -0.35 5.13
N ASN A 71 -12.49 -0.18 6.41
CA ASN A 71 -11.40 0.71 6.82
C ASN A 71 -10.04 0.25 6.32
N ARG A 72 -9.76 -1.06 6.29
CA ARG A 72 -8.54 -1.60 5.65
C ARG A 72 -8.49 -1.26 4.16
N CYS A 73 -9.60 -1.46 3.44
CA CYS A 73 -9.69 -1.09 2.02
C CYS A 73 -9.53 0.42 1.79
N LEU A 74 -10.04 1.27 2.69
CA LEU A 74 -9.85 2.72 2.58
C LEU A 74 -8.39 3.12 2.83
N GLY A 75 -7.69 2.42 3.73
CA GLY A 75 -6.29 2.68 4.06
C GLY A 75 -5.33 2.38 2.91
N ILE A 76 -5.60 1.33 2.12
CA ILE A 76 -4.74 0.95 0.98
C ILE A 76 -4.95 1.84 -0.26
N VAL A 77 -6.10 2.51 -0.41
CA VAL A 77 -6.39 3.35 -1.59
C VAL A 77 -5.35 4.48 -1.77
N PRO A 78 -5.02 5.29 -0.75
CA PRO A 78 -3.96 6.29 -0.86
C PRO A 78 -2.60 5.70 -1.23
N VAL A 79 -2.28 4.49 -0.77
CA VAL A 79 -1.04 3.78 -1.09
C VAL A 79 -0.97 3.48 -2.59
N LEU A 80 -2.05 2.96 -3.17
CA LEU A 80 -2.12 2.69 -4.61
C LEU A 80 -2.00 3.97 -5.45
N VAL A 81 -2.51 5.11 -4.96
CA VAL A 81 -2.28 6.41 -5.60
C VAL A 81 -0.80 6.80 -5.56
N LEU A 82 -0.13 6.58 -4.42
CA LEU A 82 1.31 6.84 -4.28
C LEU A 82 2.16 5.91 -5.13
N ASP A 83 1.78 4.64 -5.30
CA ASP A 83 2.42 3.71 -6.22
C ASP A 83 2.37 4.25 -7.64
N MET A 84 1.20 4.71 -8.10
CA MET A 84 1.05 5.32 -9.43
C MET A 84 1.91 6.57 -9.60
N ILE A 85 1.91 7.45 -8.59
CA ILE A 85 2.74 8.67 -8.59
C ILE A 85 4.22 8.29 -8.65
N THR A 86 4.65 7.30 -7.87
CA THR A 86 6.03 6.81 -7.84
C THR A 86 6.45 6.27 -9.19
N ILE A 87 5.65 5.40 -9.82
CA ILE A 87 5.90 4.91 -11.17
C ILE A 87 6.01 6.08 -12.16
N HIS A 88 5.08 7.03 -12.10
CA HIS A 88 5.05 8.17 -13.01
C HIS A 88 6.33 9.01 -12.93
N PHE A 89 6.78 9.34 -11.71
CA PHE A 89 8.00 10.12 -11.53
C PHE A 89 9.26 9.34 -11.92
N LEU A 90 9.34 8.05 -11.59
CA LEU A 90 10.48 7.22 -11.97
C LEU A 90 10.57 7.00 -13.48
N TYR A 91 9.44 6.89 -14.18
CA TYR A 91 9.40 6.76 -15.63
C TYR A 91 9.79 8.05 -16.37
N ARG A 92 9.51 9.23 -15.78
CA ARG A 92 9.82 10.53 -16.38
C ARG A 92 11.22 11.06 -16.09
N ARG A 93 11.97 10.38 -15.23
CA ARG A 93 13.33 10.77 -14.81
C ARG A 93 14.37 10.21 -15.75
#